data_AF-A0A2V8NYQ9-F1
#
_entry.id   AF-A0A2V8NYQ9-F1
#
_cell.length_a   1.000
_cell.length_b   1.000
_cell.length_c   1.000
_cell.angle_alpha   90.00
_cell.angle_beta   90.00
_cell.angle_gamma   90.00
#
_symmetry.space_group_name_H-M   'P 1'
#
loop_
_entity.id
_entity.type
_entity.pdbx_description
1 polymer ?
#
loop_
_entity_poly.entity_id
_entity_poly.type
_entity_poly.pdbx_seq_one_letter_code
_entity_poly.pdbx_strand_id
1 'polypeptide(L)'
;MILLGRLSLHGERAARLHDEIVPVTARRTDAETRRDPLRPHAEDATEKTLALLEASLADQRLHLVSETVTTLLTASVERDVTDLLPHLESRAEILAKRLVERVKVRGEREAKEMKEILESQRARISQTLQKHDQNPQLSLSFDE
;
A
#
# COMPACT_ATOMS: atom_id res chain seq x y z
N MET A 1 9.09 -15.54 14.36
CA MET A 1 8.06 -14.54 14.69
C MET A 1 7.90 -13.60 13.53
N ILE A 2 6.66 -13.19 13.27
CA ILE A 2 6.31 -12.27 12.18
C ILE A 2 5.41 -11.20 12.81
N LEU A 3 5.84 -9.95 12.73
CA LEU A 3 5.04 -8.77 13.10
C LEU A 3 4.66 -8.04 11.80
N LEU A 4 3.37 -7.80 11.61
CA LEU A 4 2.85 -7.11 10.43
C LEU A 4 2.28 -5.75 10.86
N GLY A 5 2.86 -4.67 10.33
CA GLY A 5 2.28 -3.34 10.40
C GLY A 5 1.51 -2.99 9.14
N ARG A 6 0.55 -2.06 9.25
CA ARG A 6 -0.07 -1.42 8.08
C ARG A 6 0.35 0.05 8.03
N LEU A 7 0.97 0.45 6.94
CA LEU A 7 1.31 1.84 6.65
C LEU A 7 0.25 2.41 5.70
N SER A 8 -0.45 3.45 6.15
CA SER A 8 -1.48 4.14 5.39
C SER A 8 -1.11 5.62 5.23
N LEU A 9 -0.99 6.09 4.00
CA LEU A 9 -0.74 7.50 3.69
C LEU A 9 -2.03 8.19 3.25
N HIS A 10 -2.30 9.34 3.87
CA HIS A 10 -3.48 10.14 3.61
C HIS A 10 -3.09 11.55 3.12
N GLY A 11 -3.81 12.04 2.12
CA GLY A 11 -3.70 13.40 1.61
C GLY A 11 -4.75 14.33 2.21
N GLU A 12 -4.92 15.49 1.57
CA GLU A 12 -5.97 16.44 1.94
C GLU A 12 -7.35 15.78 1.96
N ARG A 13 -8.20 16.22 2.90
CA ARG A 13 -9.54 15.66 3.12
C ARG A 13 -9.53 14.14 3.39
N ALA A 14 -8.44 13.64 3.99
CA ALA A 14 -8.22 12.23 4.30
C ALA A 14 -8.24 11.28 3.09
N ALA A 15 -8.00 11.81 1.89
CA ALA A 15 -7.91 11.00 0.68
C ALA A 15 -6.83 9.92 0.86
N ARG A 16 -7.19 8.64 0.71
CA ARG A 16 -6.25 7.54 0.84
C ARG A 16 -5.33 7.52 -0.39
N LEU A 17 -4.04 7.77 -0.19
CA LEU A 17 -3.06 7.89 -1.28
C LEU A 17 -2.29 6.59 -1.52
N HIS A 18 -1.98 5.85 -0.44
CA HIS A 18 -1.22 4.61 -0.47
C HIS A 18 -1.49 3.77 0.78
N ASP A 19 -1.51 2.44 0.62
CA ASP A 19 -1.55 1.47 1.71
C ASP A 19 -0.54 0.36 1.42
N GLU A 20 0.25 -0.03 2.42
CA GLU A 20 1.10 -1.23 2.33
C GLU A 20 1.22 -1.96 3.66
N ILE A 21 1.47 -3.26 3.58
CA ILE A 21 1.83 -4.09 4.73
C ILE A 21 3.34 -4.04 4.90
N VAL A 22 3.79 -3.74 6.11
CA VAL A 22 5.21 -3.66 6.48
C VAL A 22 5.53 -4.87 7.37
N PRO A 23 6.23 -5.90 6.84
CA PRO A 23 6.60 -7.06 7.61
C PRO A 23 7.93 -6.85 8.35
N VAL A 24 7.98 -7.33 9.59
CA VAL A 24 9.21 -7.56 10.34
C VAL A 24 9.23 -9.01 10.78
N THR A 25 10.27 -9.75 10.40
CA THR A 25 10.40 -11.16 10.77
C THR A 25 11.63 -11.36 11.65
N ALA A 26 11.58 -12.31 12.56
CA ALA A 26 12.69 -12.62 13.47
C ALA A 26 12.72 -14.11 13.80
N ARG A 27 13.92 -14.60 14.14
CA ARG A 27 14.09 -15.99 14.56
C ARG A 27 13.36 -16.21 15.88
N ARG A 28 12.46 -17.20 15.92
CA ARG A 28 11.82 -17.60 17.18
C ARG A 28 12.87 -18.18 18.11
N THR A 29 12.87 -17.69 19.34
CA THR A 29 13.65 -18.22 20.45
C THR A 29 12.71 -18.28 21.64
N ASP A 30 12.84 -19.30 22.49
CA ASP A 30 11.92 -19.52 23.61
C ASP A 30 11.99 -18.36 24.61
N ALA A 31 10.85 -17.74 24.90
CA ALA A 31 10.77 -16.54 25.71
C ALA A 31 11.21 -16.77 27.17
N GLU A 32 11.04 -17.98 27.70
CA GLU A 32 11.45 -18.31 29.07
C GLU A 32 12.98 -18.39 29.21
N THR A 33 13.66 -18.83 28.16
CA THR A 33 15.13 -19.03 28.20
C THR A 33 15.91 -17.88 27.55
N ARG A 34 15.20 -16.97 26.87
CA ARG A 34 15.79 -15.89 26.08
C ARG A 34 16.22 -14.71 26.96
N ARG A 35 17.54 -14.46 26.95
CA ARG A 35 18.17 -13.28 27.59
C ARG A 35 18.17 -12.04 26.69
N ASP A 36 18.37 -12.21 25.39
CA ASP A 36 18.49 -11.09 24.43
C ASP A 36 17.16 -10.76 23.73
N PRO A 37 16.93 -9.49 23.34
CA PRO A 37 15.75 -9.09 22.55
C PRO A 37 15.73 -9.74 21.16
N LEU A 38 14.54 -9.86 20.56
CA LEU A 38 14.42 -10.41 19.21
C LEU A 38 15.11 -9.46 18.22
N ARG A 39 15.89 -10.05 17.32
CA ARG A 39 16.54 -9.30 16.24
C ARG A 39 15.86 -9.59 14.91
N PRO A 40 15.51 -8.56 14.13
CA PRO A 40 14.96 -8.74 12.81
C PRO A 40 15.89 -9.52 11.88
N HIS A 41 15.30 -10.31 11.00
CA HIS A 41 15.97 -10.91 9.87
C HIS A 41 16.37 -9.83 8.84
N ALA A 42 17.38 -10.16 8.03
CA ALA A 42 17.66 -9.43 6.80
C ALA A 42 16.47 -9.51 5.82
N GLU A 43 16.45 -8.65 4.82
CA GLU A 43 15.34 -8.54 3.85
C GLU A 43 15.09 -9.86 3.11
N ASP A 44 16.12 -10.50 2.53
CA ASP A 44 16.00 -11.80 1.86
C ASP A 44 15.43 -12.91 2.76
N ALA A 45 15.81 -12.89 4.04
CA ALA A 45 15.32 -13.85 5.02
C ALA A 45 13.86 -13.55 5.43
N THR A 46 13.46 -12.28 5.40
CA THR A 46 12.07 -11.86 5.56
C THR A 46 11.21 -12.38 4.41
N GLU A 47 11.64 -12.21 3.16
CA GLU A 47 10.91 -12.72 1.99
C GLU A 47 10.69 -14.23 2.05
N LYS A 48 11.75 -14.99 2.36
CA LYS A 48 11.65 -16.46 2.53
C LYS A 48 10.69 -16.85 3.64
N THR A 49 10.69 -16.11 4.75
CA THR A 49 9.79 -16.36 5.88
C THR A 49 8.33 -16.09 5.50
N LEU A 50 8.07 -15.04 4.71
CA LEU A 50 6.73 -14.74 4.20
C LEU A 50 6.25 -15.77 3.19
N ALA A 51 7.13 -16.24 2.29
CA ALA A 51 6.79 -17.32 1.37
C ALA A 51 6.44 -18.62 2.10
N LEU A 52 7.17 -18.94 3.19
CA LEU A 52 6.83 -20.08 4.04
C LEU A 52 5.49 -19.90 4.76
N LEU A 53 5.20 -18.69 5.25
CA LEU A 53 3.90 -18.37 5.85
C LEU A 53 2.77 -18.59 4.84
N GLU A 54 2.89 -18.05 3.63
CA GLU A 54 1.90 -18.18 2.57
C GLU A 54 1.66 -19.65 2.20
N ALA A 55 2.74 -20.42 2.00
CA ALA A 55 2.64 -21.86 1.73
C ALA A 55 1.97 -22.62 2.89
N SER A 56 2.25 -22.23 4.14
CA SER A 56 1.66 -22.85 5.33
C SER A 56 0.17 -22.53 5.47
N LEU A 57 -0.24 -21.32 5.13
CA LEU A 57 -1.65 -20.91 5.13
C LEU A 57 -2.45 -21.62 4.02
N ALA A 58 -1.81 -21.96 2.91
CA ALA A 58 -2.46 -22.69 1.82
C ALA A 58 -2.76 -24.17 2.17
N ASP A 59 -1.98 -24.80 3.05
CA ASP A 59 -2.19 -26.18 3.48
C ASP A 59 -3.02 -26.25 4.78
N GLN A 60 -4.30 -26.59 4.66
CA GLN A 60 -5.24 -26.71 5.79
C GLN A 60 -4.77 -27.68 6.89
N ARG A 61 -3.93 -28.68 6.55
CA ARG A 61 -3.41 -29.62 7.54
C ARG A 61 -2.46 -28.95 8.52
N LEU A 62 -1.81 -27.86 8.11
CA LEU A 62 -0.89 -27.08 8.94
C LEU A 62 -1.62 -26.08 9.84
N HIS A 63 -2.96 -25.96 9.72
CA HIS A 63 -3.75 -25.08 10.59
C HIS A 63 -3.99 -25.69 11.98
N LEU A 64 -3.84 -27.01 12.12
CA LEU A 64 -4.05 -27.72 13.37
C LEU A 64 -2.80 -27.62 14.25
N VAL A 65 -2.82 -26.68 15.19
CA VAL A 65 -1.76 -26.49 16.19
C VAL A 65 -2.23 -27.02 17.54
N SER A 66 -1.41 -27.84 18.20
CA SER A 66 -1.71 -28.36 19.54
C SER A 66 -1.85 -27.23 20.57
N GLU A 67 -2.74 -27.41 21.54
CA GLU A 67 -2.99 -26.42 22.60
C GLU A 67 -1.72 -26.02 23.37
N THR A 68 -0.83 -26.97 23.66
CA THR A 68 0.46 -26.71 24.32
C THR A 68 1.31 -25.70 23.54
N VAL A 69 1.38 -25.83 22.22
CA VAL A 69 2.13 -24.91 21.35
C VAL A 69 1.44 -23.55 21.29
N THR A 70 0.10 -23.50 21.22
CA THR A 70 -0.66 -22.26 21.23
C THR A 70 -0.45 -21.46 22.52
N THR A 71 -0.49 -22.12 23.68
CA THR A 71 -0.25 -21.47 24.98
C THR A 71 1.16 -20.91 25.07
N LEU A 72 2.16 -21.70 24.67
CA LEU A 72 3.56 -21.27 24.65
C LEU A 72 3.78 -20.06 23.72
N LEU A 73 3.15 -20.06 22.54
CA LEU A 73 3.23 -18.96 21.59
C LEU A 73 2.54 -17.70 22.13
N THR A 74 1.36 -17.85 22.71
CA THR A 74 0.57 -16.73 23.24
C THR A 74 1.28 -16.05 24.41
N ALA A 75 1.93 -16.83 25.28
CA ALA A 75 2.66 -16.32 26.44
C ALA A 75 3.84 -15.41 26.06
N SER A 76 4.43 -15.56 24.86
CA SER A 76 5.56 -14.72 24.42
C SER A 76 5.15 -13.49 23.63
N VAL A 77 3.88 -13.37 23.20
CA VAL A 77 3.44 -12.34 22.23
C VAL A 77 3.77 -10.93 22.71
N GLU A 78 3.42 -10.57 23.94
CA GLU A 78 3.59 -9.21 24.44
C GLU A 78 5.06 -8.76 24.42
N ARG A 79 5.97 -9.65 24.85
CA ARG A 79 7.41 -9.42 24.82
C ARG A 79 7.94 -9.36 23.40
N ASP A 80 7.50 -10.28 22.54
CA ASP A 80 7.94 -10.34 21.14
C ASP A 80 7.49 -9.09 20.34
N VAL A 81 6.29 -8.57 20.61
CA VAL A 81 5.83 -7.29 20.05
C VAL A 81 6.67 -6.13 20.58
N THR A 82 6.93 -6.09 21.89
CA THR A 82 7.75 -5.03 22.51
C THR A 82 9.14 -4.97 21.89
N ASP A 83 9.76 -6.12 21.63
CA ASP A 83 11.08 -6.18 21.01
C ASP A 83 11.08 -5.74 19.54
N LEU A 84 10.03 -6.07 18.77
CA LEU A 84 9.98 -5.86 17.32
C LEU A 84 9.33 -4.53 16.90
N LEU A 85 8.53 -3.90 17.76
CA LEU A 85 7.81 -2.68 17.44
C LEU A 85 8.74 -1.52 17.03
N PRO A 86 9.86 -1.23 17.72
CA PRO A 86 10.78 -0.15 17.31
C PRO A 86 11.38 -0.39 15.92
N HIS A 87 11.61 -1.65 15.55
CA HIS A 87 12.11 -2.02 14.23
C HIS A 87 11.05 -1.83 13.14
N LEU A 88 9.79 -2.16 13.45
CA LEU A 88 8.67 -1.94 12.56
C LEU A 88 8.46 -0.44 12.31
N GLU A 89 8.47 0.37 13.36
CA GLU A 89 8.33 1.83 13.29
C GLU A 89 9.45 2.45 12.44
N SER A 90 10.70 2.09 12.73
CA SER A 90 11.85 2.56 11.95
C SER A 90 11.75 2.18 10.46
N ARG A 91 11.36 0.94 10.15
CA ARG A 91 11.14 0.50 8.77
C ARG A 91 9.99 1.27 8.11
N ALA A 92 8.89 1.46 8.82
CA ALA A 92 7.72 2.20 8.33
C ALA A 92 8.04 3.67 8.04
N GLU A 93 8.84 4.34 8.88
CA GLU A 93 9.28 5.73 8.65
C GLU A 93 10.13 5.86 7.38
N ILE A 94 11.07 4.94 7.16
CA ILE A 94 11.91 4.91 5.96
C ILE A 94 11.05 4.72 4.71
N LEU A 95 10.09 3.79 4.77
CA LEU A 95 9.16 3.52 3.67
C LEU A 95 8.23 4.70 3.42
N ALA A 96 7.66 5.31 4.47
CA ALA A 96 6.79 6.47 4.37
C ALA A 96 7.47 7.62 3.63
N LYS A 97 8.73 7.93 3.95
CA LYS A 97 9.51 8.97 3.24
C LYS A 97 9.62 8.68 1.74
N ARG A 98 9.94 7.43 1.36
CA ARG A 98 10.06 7.02 -0.05
C ARG A 98 8.72 7.07 -0.78
N LEU A 99 7.65 6.67 -0.10
CA LEU A 99 6.30 6.65 -0.66
C LEU A 99 5.75 8.06 -0.88
N VAL A 100 6.00 9.00 0.03
CA VAL A 100 5.59 10.40 -0.14
C VAL A 100 6.17 10.97 -1.43
N GLU A 101 7.46 10.76 -1.69
CA GLU A 101 8.09 11.19 -2.94
C GLU A 101 7.46 10.52 -4.17
N ARG A 102 7.24 9.20 -4.11
CA ARG A 102 6.60 8.46 -5.21
C ARG A 102 5.18 8.97 -5.51
N VAL A 103 4.39 9.22 -4.46
CA VAL A 103 3.03 9.73 -4.57
C VAL A 103 3.02 11.14 -5.14
N LYS A 104 3.97 11.99 -4.76
CA LYS A 104 4.13 13.34 -5.32
C LYS A 104 4.43 13.29 -6.83
N VAL A 105 5.42 12.49 -7.25
CA VAL A 105 5.76 12.30 -8.66
C VAL A 105 4.57 11.76 -9.44
N ARG A 106 3.82 10.81 -8.86
CA ARG A 106 2.59 10.29 -9.46
C ARG A 106 1.55 11.39 -9.65
N GLY A 107 1.32 12.22 -8.62
CA GLY A 107 0.36 13.32 -8.68
C GLY A 107 0.72 14.38 -9.72
N GLU A 108 1.99 14.75 -9.85
CA GLU A 108 2.46 15.68 -10.90
C GLU A 108 2.20 15.13 -12.31
N ARG A 109 2.47 13.83 -12.51
CA ARG A 109 2.18 13.15 -13.78
C ARG A 109 0.68 13.13 -14.08
N GLU A 110 -0.13 12.68 -13.12
CA GLU A 110 -1.59 12.59 -13.27
C GLU A 110 -2.21 13.97 -13.56
N ALA A 111 -1.72 15.04 -12.93
CA ALA A 111 -2.17 16.41 -13.19
C ALA A 111 -1.87 16.87 -14.62
N LYS A 112 -0.68 16.55 -15.14
CA LYS A 112 -0.29 16.86 -16.52
C LYS A 112 -1.17 16.11 -17.51
N GLU A 113 -1.34 14.81 -17.33
CA GLU A 113 -2.18 13.96 -18.17
C GLU A 113 -3.63 14.46 -18.18
N MET A 114 -4.16 14.83 -17.00
CA MET A 114 -5.51 15.39 -16.88
C MET A 114 -5.67 16.70 -17.65
N LYS A 115 -4.67 17.59 -17.60
CA LYS A 115 -4.69 18.84 -18.37
C LYS A 115 -4.76 18.58 -19.88
N GLU A 116 -3.94 17.66 -20.39
CA GLU A 116 -3.93 17.29 -21.81
C GLU A 116 -5.28 16.72 -22.26
N ILE A 117 -5.91 15.88 -21.43
CA ILE A 117 -7.26 15.36 -21.68
C ILE A 117 -8.28 16.51 -21.78
N LEU A 118 -8.27 17.46 -20.84
CA LEU A 118 -9.22 18.58 -20.82
C LEU A 118 -9.02 19.52 -22.02
N GLU A 119 -7.78 19.79 -22.41
CA GLU A 119 -7.48 20.62 -23.58
C GLU A 119 -7.95 19.97 -24.88
N SER A 120 -7.72 18.65 -25.03
CA SER A 120 -8.23 17.86 -26.15
C SER A 120 -9.76 17.85 -26.23
N GLN A 121 -10.43 17.64 -25.08
CA GLN A 121 -11.88 17.70 -24.98
C GLN A 121 -12.42 19.08 -25.37
N ARG A 122 -11.80 20.16 -24.87
CA ARG A 122 -12.17 21.53 -25.25
C ARG A 122 -12.04 21.76 -26.76
N ALA A 123 -10.91 21.37 -27.36
CA ALA A 123 -10.69 21.52 -28.80
C ALA A 123 -11.74 20.75 -29.62
N ARG A 124 -12.09 19.53 -29.20
CA ARG A 124 -13.11 18.71 -29.86
C ARG A 124 -14.50 19.34 -29.76
N ILE A 125 -14.86 19.90 -28.60
CA ILE A 125 -16.12 20.62 -28.40
C ILE A 125 -16.17 21.84 -29.32
N SER A 126 -15.12 22.67 -29.36
CA SER A 126 -15.05 23.86 -30.21
C SER A 126 -15.17 23.52 -31.71
N GLN A 127 -14.49 22.47 -32.17
CA GLN A 127 -14.61 22.01 -33.57
C GLN A 127 -16.02 21.53 -33.89
N THR A 128 -16.69 20.88 -32.94
CA THR A 128 -18.07 20.40 -33.14
C THR A 128 -19.04 21.57 -33.23
N LEU A 129 -18.89 22.56 -32.34
CA LEU A 129 -19.70 23.80 -32.38
C LEU A 129 -19.51 24.55 -33.71
N GLN A 130 -18.27 24.75 -34.16
CA GLN A 130 -18.01 25.40 -35.45
C GLN A 130 -18.66 24.68 -36.63
N LYS A 131 -18.65 23.34 -36.64
CA LYS A 131 -19.34 22.55 -37.68
C LYS A 131 -20.85 22.73 -37.66
N HIS A 132 -21.44 22.91 -36.48
CA HIS A 132 -22.88 23.17 -36.34
C HIS A 132 -23.24 24.61 -36.74
N ASP A 133 -22.42 25.60 -36.38
CA ASP A 133 -22.63 27.01 -36.75
C ASP A 133 -22.43 27.26 -38.25
N GLN A 134 -21.53 26.51 -38.90
CA GLN A 134 -21.27 26.60 -40.34
C GLN A 134 -22.27 25.81 -41.20
N ASN A 135 -23.31 25.23 -40.61
CA ASN A 135 -24.32 24.48 -41.35
C ASN A 135 -25.48 25.44 -41.73
N PRO A 136 -25.54 25.94 -42.98
CA PRO A 136 -26.54 26.91 -43.42
C PRO A 136 -27.98 26.35 -43.40
N GLN A 137 -28.15 25.03 -43.24
CA GLN A 137 -29.45 24.39 -43.09
C GLN A 137 -30.11 24.66 -41.72
N LEU A 138 -29.38 25.26 -40.77
CA LEU A 138 -29.89 25.68 -39.44
C LEU A 138 -30.05 27.20 -39.31
N SER A 139 -29.49 28.00 -40.24
CA SER A 139 -29.81 29.43 -40.33
C SER A 139 -31.08 29.58 -41.16
N LEU A 140 -32.24 29.64 -40.49
CA LEU A 140 -33.48 30.15 -41.09
C LEU A 140 -33.32 31.66 -41.32
N SER A 141 -32.60 32.02 -42.38
CA SER A 141 -32.67 33.37 -42.95
C SER A 141 -33.97 33.48 -43.72
N PHE A 142 -34.96 34.14 -43.12
CA PHE A 142 -36.14 34.59 -43.83
C PHE A 142 -35.76 35.86 -44.57
N ASP A 143 -35.55 35.76 -45.89
CA ASP A 143 -35.51 36.94 -46.76
C ASP A 143 -36.94 37.51 -46.87
N GLU A 144 -37.07 38.82 -46.69
CA GLU A 144 -38.32 39.60 -46.83
C GLU A 144 -38.95 39.51 -48.23
#